data_AF-A0A2N2FZ08-F1
#
_entry.id   AF-A0A2N2FZ08-F1
#
_cell.length_a   1.000
_cell.length_b   1.000
_cell.length_c   1.000
_cell.angle_alpha   90.00
_cell.angle_beta   90.00
_cell.angle_gamma   90.00
#
_symmetry.space_group_name_H-M   'P 1'
#
loop_
_entity.id
_entity.type
_entity.pdbx_description
1 polymer ?
#
loop_
_entity_poly.entity_id
_entity_poly.type
_entity_poly.pdbx_seq_one_letter_code
_entity_poly.pdbx_strand_id
1 'polypeptide(L)'
;MPIANGLFLFVLLSVLSGCSGSPSGWSWQHPQGLDVAQRERDLADCMYYASITDPRAFGADRPVIVQEWDEPVQECMALRGWIFVEAGKKKE
;
A
#
# COMPACT_ATOMS: atom_id res chain seq x y z
N MET A 1 40.84 8.42 -8.03
CA MET A 1 39.50 8.92 -7.64
C MET A 1 38.50 8.47 -8.69
N PRO A 2 37.49 7.65 -8.35
CA PRO A 2 36.24 7.68 -9.11
C PRO A 2 35.06 7.94 -8.16
N ILE A 3 34.63 9.21 -8.12
CA ILE A 3 33.41 9.68 -7.41
C ILE A 3 32.21 9.59 -8.37
N ALA A 4 32.08 8.48 -9.11
CA ALA A 4 31.07 8.36 -10.18
C ALA A 4 30.08 7.20 -9.96
N ASN A 5 30.26 6.36 -8.93
CA ASN A 5 29.40 5.20 -8.68
C ASN A 5 28.30 5.42 -7.62
N GLY A 6 28.40 6.46 -6.79
CA GLY A 6 27.43 6.71 -5.72
C GLY A 6 26.10 7.29 -6.22
N LEU A 7 26.17 8.16 -7.22
CA LEU A 7 25.01 8.89 -7.75
C LEU A 7 24.07 7.98 -8.55
N PHE A 8 24.62 6.98 -9.25
CA PHE A 8 23.83 6.03 -10.05
C PHE A 8 23.03 5.06 -9.17
N LEU A 9 23.61 4.60 -8.06
CA LEU A 9 22.91 3.78 -7.06
C LEU A 9 21.82 4.57 -6.32
N PHE A 10 22.06 5.85 -6.01
CA PHE A 10 21.06 6.71 -5.38
C PHE A 10 19.85 6.94 -6.29
N VAL A 11 20.06 7.16 -7.59
CA VAL A 11 18.96 7.33 -8.55
C VAL A 11 18.18 6.03 -8.72
N LEU A 12 18.84 4.87 -8.77
CA LEU A 12 18.16 3.56 -8.82
C LEU A 12 17.32 3.27 -7.56
N LEU A 13 17.81 3.60 -6.38
CA LEU A 13 17.06 3.48 -5.12
C LEU A 13 15.87 4.46 -5.06
N SER A 14 16.01 5.65 -5.65
CA SER A 14 14.93 6.64 -5.73
C SER A 14 13.79 6.21 -6.64
N VAL A 15 14.10 5.47 -7.72
CA VAL A 15 13.09 4.98 -8.68
C VAL A 15 12.39 3.72 -8.16
N LEU A 16 13.06 2.90 -7.34
CA LEU A 16 12.46 1.75 -6.64
C LEU A 16 11.66 2.14 -5.40
N SER A 17 11.95 3.29 -4.78
CA SER A 17 11.08 3.91 -3.78
C SER A 17 9.93 4.63 -4.47
N GLY A 18 9.25 3.88 -5.34
CA GLY A 18 8.11 4.31 -6.12
C GLY A 18 7.14 5.08 -5.26
N CYS A 19 6.61 6.14 -5.86
CA CYS A 19 5.50 6.91 -5.36
C CYS A 19 4.34 5.97 -5.00
N SER A 20 4.31 5.41 -3.79
CA SER A 20 3.05 5.00 -3.19
C SER A 20 2.33 6.31 -2.90
N GLY A 21 1.22 6.55 -3.58
CA GLY A 21 0.31 7.67 -3.35
C GLY A 21 -0.37 7.55 -1.99
N SER A 22 0.39 7.27 -0.94
CA SER A 22 -0.07 7.17 0.43
C SER A 22 -0.26 8.59 0.95
N PRO A 23 -1.47 8.95 1.43
CA PRO A 23 -1.66 10.17 2.19
C PRO A 23 -0.62 10.20 3.31
N SER A 24 0.10 11.31 3.41
CA SER A 24 1.23 11.45 4.33
C SER A 24 0.79 11.07 5.73
N GLY A 25 1.33 9.96 6.25
CA GLY A 25 1.06 9.50 7.61
C GLY A 25 0.28 8.20 7.73
N TRP A 26 -0.27 7.64 6.67
CA TRP A 26 -1.01 6.37 6.78
C TRP A 26 -0.05 5.18 6.67
N SER A 27 -0.21 4.20 7.56
CA SER A 27 0.65 3.00 7.58
C SER A 27 -0.08 1.77 8.11
N TRP A 28 0.36 0.60 7.65
CA TRP A 28 -0.08 -0.70 8.16
C TRP A 28 0.93 -1.24 9.17
N GLN A 29 0.41 -1.73 10.30
CA GLN A 29 1.22 -2.37 11.33
C GLN A 29 0.66 -3.75 11.67
N HIS A 30 1.52 -4.74 11.81
CA HIS A 30 1.12 -6.07 12.27
C HIS A 30 1.66 -6.30 13.68
N PRO A 31 0.85 -6.79 14.65
CA PRO A 31 1.28 -6.97 16.03
C PRO A 31 2.44 -7.98 16.19
N GLN A 32 2.60 -8.88 15.21
CA GLN A 32 3.71 -9.84 15.19
C GLN A 32 4.99 -9.28 14.52
N GLY A 33 4.98 -8.03 14.07
CA GLY A 33 6.12 -7.41 13.40
C GLY A 33 6.43 -8.02 12.03
N LEU A 34 5.40 -8.38 11.25
CA LEU A 34 5.58 -8.90 9.90
C LEU A 34 6.32 -7.89 9.02
N ASP A 35 7.13 -8.43 8.10
CA ASP A 35 7.94 -7.62 7.22
C ASP A 35 7.12 -6.90 6.13
N VAL A 36 7.77 -5.95 5.48
CA VAL A 36 7.19 -5.15 4.40
C VAL A 36 6.78 -6.03 3.21
N ALA A 37 7.50 -7.11 2.93
CA ALA A 37 7.20 -7.98 1.80
C ALA A 37 5.90 -8.77 2.00
N GLN A 38 5.59 -9.15 3.25
CA GLN A 38 4.33 -9.78 3.61
C GLN A 38 3.18 -8.78 3.53
N ARG A 39 3.38 -7.54 4.00
CA ARG A 39 2.40 -6.44 3.84
C ARG A 39 2.01 -6.25 2.39
N GLU A 40 2.99 -6.08 1.50
CA GLU A 40 2.74 -5.85 0.07
C GLU A 40 1.99 -7.00 -0.59
N ARG A 41 2.31 -8.26 -0.21
CA ARG A 41 1.58 -9.43 -0.70
C ARG A 41 0.13 -9.45 -0.24
N ASP A 42 -0.10 -9.22 1.06
CA ASP A 42 -1.45 -9.20 1.61
C ASP A 42 -2.28 -8.04 1.02
N LEU A 43 -1.65 -6.87 0.84
CA LEU A 43 -2.29 -5.71 0.22
C LEU A 43 -2.66 -5.96 -1.24
N ALA A 44 -1.75 -6.55 -2.03
CA ALA A 44 -2.02 -6.89 -3.42
C ALA A 44 -3.18 -7.91 -3.55
N ASP A 45 -3.20 -8.94 -2.70
CA ASP A 45 -4.30 -9.91 -2.62
C ASP A 45 -5.63 -9.21 -2.31
N CYS A 46 -5.64 -8.32 -1.32
CA CYS A 46 -6.83 -7.59 -0.89
C CYS A 46 -7.33 -6.63 -1.97
N MET A 47 -6.43 -5.90 -2.63
CA MET A 47 -6.78 -5.04 -3.77
C MET A 47 -7.36 -5.83 -4.94
N TYR A 48 -6.77 -7.00 -5.24
CA TYR A 48 -7.29 -7.89 -6.28
C TYR A 48 -8.72 -8.35 -5.94
N TYR A 49 -8.93 -8.84 -4.73
CA TYR A 49 -10.25 -9.28 -4.28
C TYR A 49 -11.28 -8.14 -4.34
N ALA A 50 -10.94 -6.97 -3.79
CA ALA A 50 -11.79 -5.79 -3.85
C ALA A 50 -12.16 -5.43 -5.30
N SER A 51 -11.21 -5.51 -6.24
CA SER A 51 -11.46 -5.16 -7.65
C SER A 51 -12.44 -6.08 -8.36
N ILE A 52 -12.49 -7.36 -8.00
CA ILE A 52 -13.39 -8.35 -8.61
C ILE A 52 -14.74 -8.42 -7.91
N THR A 53 -14.80 -7.99 -6.65
CA THR A 53 -16.05 -7.93 -5.87
C THR A 53 -16.72 -6.56 -5.90
N ASP A 54 -16.05 -5.51 -6.39
CA ASP A 54 -16.64 -4.18 -6.48
C ASP A 54 -17.87 -4.22 -7.41
N PRO A 55 -19.08 -3.86 -6.93
CA PRO A 55 -20.28 -3.78 -7.76
C PRO A 55 -20.13 -2.84 -8.96
N ARG A 56 -19.24 -1.83 -8.87
CA ARG A 56 -18.89 -0.92 -9.96
C ARG A 56 -18.12 -1.62 -11.08
N ALA A 57 -17.46 -2.74 -10.80
CA ALA A 57 -16.76 -3.53 -11.81
C ALA A 57 -17.75 -4.34 -12.66
N PHE A 58 -18.95 -4.62 -12.15
CA PHE A 58 -19.96 -5.39 -12.85
C PHE A 58 -20.66 -4.53 -13.92
N GLY A 59 -20.25 -4.70 -15.17
CA GLY A 59 -20.83 -4.01 -16.33
C GLY A 59 -20.20 -2.65 -16.65
N ALA A 60 -19.06 -2.31 -16.04
CA ALA A 60 -18.31 -1.11 -16.42
C ALA A 60 -17.37 -1.38 -17.59
N ASP A 61 -17.42 -0.50 -18.60
CA ASP A 61 -16.46 -0.43 -19.72
C ASP A 61 -15.06 0.07 -19.28
N ARG A 62 -14.90 0.46 -18.01
CA ARG A 62 -13.64 1.00 -17.47
C ARG A 62 -13.16 0.20 -16.27
N PRO A 63 -11.84 -0.03 -16.15
CA PRO A 63 -11.27 -0.69 -14.99
C PRO A 63 -11.58 0.12 -13.73
N VAL A 64 -12.08 -0.56 -12.70
CA VAL A 64 -12.28 0.03 -11.38
C VAL A 64 -10.90 0.24 -10.75
N ILE A 65 -10.60 1.49 -10.42
CA ILE A 65 -9.39 1.84 -9.70
C ILE A 65 -9.68 1.63 -8.22
N VAL A 66 -9.17 0.53 -7.67
CA VAL A 66 -9.19 0.25 -6.23
C VAL A 66 -7.96 0.87 -5.59
N GLN A 67 -8.17 1.57 -4.49
CA GLN A 67 -7.10 2.17 -3.68
C GLN A 67 -6.85 1.34 -2.42
N GLU A 68 -5.62 1.36 -1.93
CA GLU A 68 -5.19 0.73 -0.67
C GLU A 68 -6.08 1.11 0.52
N TRP A 69 -6.65 2.31 0.47
CA TRP A 69 -7.42 2.92 1.56
C TRP A 69 -8.92 2.75 1.39
N ASP A 70 -9.38 2.04 0.37
CA ASP A 70 -10.80 1.75 0.22
C ASP A 70 -11.25 0.78 1.32
N GLU A 71 -12.46 0.99 1.85
CA GLU A 71 -13.08 0.17 2.90
C GLU A 71 -12.94 -1.35 2.69
N PRO A 72 -13.22 -1.94 1.50
CA PRO A 72 -13.04 -3.38 1.28
C PRO A 72 -11.58 -3.85 1.41
N VAL A 73 -10.61 -3.00 1.04
CA VAL A 73 -9.19 -3.32 1.20
C VAL A 73 -8.81 -3.25 2.68
N GLN A 74 -9.31 -2.24 3.40
CA GLN A 74 -9.06 -2.11 4.83
C GLN A 74 -9.62 -3.29 5.64
N GLU A 75 -10.85 -3.72 5.34
CA GLU A 75 -11.48 -4.87 5.98
C GLU A 75 -10.68 -6.15 5.71
N CYS A 76 -10.27 -6.39 4.47
CA CYS A 76 -9.46 -7.55 4.11
C CYS A 76 -8.10 -7.56 4.84
N MET A 77 -7.44 -6.41 4.93
CA MET A 77 -6.19 -6.26 5.68
C MET A 77 -6.40 -6.51 7.18
N ALA A 78 -7.50 -6.00 7.76
CA ALA A 78 -7.86 -6.23 9.15
C ALA A 78 -8.13 -7.72 9.46
N LEU A 79 -8.80 -8.45 8.55
CA LEU A 79 -9.00 -9.89 8.68
C LEU A 79 -7.69 -10.68 8.69
N ARG A 80 -6.65 -10.14 8.02
CA ARG A 80 -5.29 -10.68 8.03
C ARG A 80 -4.45 -10.22 9.23
N GLY A 81 -5.03 -9.47 10.17
CA GLY A 81 -4.37 -9.00 11.38
C GLY A 81 -3.58 -7.71 11.22
N TRP A 82 -3.67 -7.04 10.06
CA TRP A 82 -3.07 -5.73 9.84
C TRP A 82 -3.91 -4.64 10.49
N ILE A 83 -3.23 -3.74 11.19
CA ILE A 83 -3.82 -2.61 11.89
C ILE A 83 -3.54 -1.35 11.08
N PHE A 84 -4.60 -0.64 10.76
CA PHE A 84 -4.53 0.66 10.13
C PHE A 84 -4.10 1.74 11.12
N VAL A 85 -3.02 2.46 10.83
CA VAL A 85 -2.53 3.54 11.68
C VAL A 85 -2.49 4.83 10.87
N GLU A 86 -3.34 5.77 11.28
CA GLU A 86 -3.38 7.14 10.77
C GLU A 86 -2.42 8.03 11.58
N ALA A 87 -1.29 8.44 11.01
CA ALA A 87 -0.43 9.43 11.65
C ALA A 87 -1.06 10.82 11.53
N GLY A 88 -1.89 11.18 12.51
CA GLY A 88 -2.55 12.48 12.43
C GLY A 88 -3.47 12.93 13.56
N LYS A 89 -3.95 12.07 14.46
CA LYS A 89 -4.70 12.59 15.63
C LYS A 89 -3.72 12.99 16.74
N LYS A 90 -3.20 14.23 16.66
CA LYS A 90 -2.83 14.96 17.87
C LYS A 90 -4.05 14.87 18.80
N LYS A 91 -3.90 14.18 19.92
CA LYS A 91 -4.86 14.28 21.02
C LYS A 91 -4.79 15.75 21.47
N GLU A 92 -5.83 16.50 21.15
CA GLU A 92 -6.11 17.78 21.81
C GLU A 92 -6.58 17.51 23.23
#